data_AF-F8NLG4-F1
#
_entry.id   AF-F8NLG4-F1
#
_cell.length_a   1.000
_cell.length_b   1.000
_cell.length_c   1.000
_cell.angle_alpha   90.00
_cell.angle_beta   90.00
_cell.angle_gamma   90.00
#
_symmetry.space_group_name_H-M   'P 1'
#
loop_
_entity.id
_entity.type
_entity.pdbx_description
1 polymer ?
#
loop_
_entity_poly.entity_id
_entity_poly.type
_entity_poly.pdbx_seq_one_letter_code
_entity_poly.pdbx_strand_id
1 'polypeptide(L)'
;MVTATSGPLTQCEKHFKAAKVLLTNWRFEMWMNGYAEAVPYGPEGLLPEPVLHKLAAKCVHNLPGLCDSGWSPFSVERHGDNVLARLDVFDRAFSATKEIERQERAAKRKQEIAERNAH
;
A
#
# COMPACT_ATOMS: atom_id res chain seq x y z
N MET A 1 4.12 15.62 -26.50
CA MET A 1 4.41 14.24 -26.08
C MET A 1 5.28 14.32 -24.84
N VAL A 2 4.72 14.09 -23.65
CA VAL A 2 5.46 14.20 -22.39
C VAL A 2 6.17 12.87 -22.17
N THR A 3 7.50 12.89 -22.19
CA THR A 3 8.34 11.73 -21.90
C THR A 3 8.14 11.34 -20.44
N ALA A 4 7.62 10.12 -20.21
CA ALA A 4 7.58 9.55 -18.87
C ALA A 4 9.02 9.45 -18.36
N THR A 5 9.37 10.30 -17.41
CA THR A 5 10.66 10.28 -16.72
C THR A 5 10.76 8.96 -15.96
N SER A 6 11.42 7.96 -16.56
CA SER A 6 11.72 6.67 -15.94
C SER A 6 12.86 6.82 -14.92
N GLY A 7 12.64 7.68 -13.92
CA GLY A 7 13.51 7.82 -12.77
C GLY A 7 13.22 6.73 -11.73
N PRO A 8 14.18 6.39 -10.85
CA PRO A 8 13.92 5.49 -9.73
C PRO A 8 12.80 6.08 -8.86
N LEU A 9 11.75 5.28 -8.62
CA LEU A 9 10.62 5.69 -7.79
C LEU A 9 11.10 6.13 -6.40
N THR A 10 10.56 7.25 -5.95
CA THR A 10 10.67 7.68 -4.57
C THR A 10 10.08 6.61 -3.64
N GLN A 11 10.53 6.58 -2.39
CA GLN A 11 10.02 5.61 -1.42
C GLN A 11 8.51 5.77 -1.17
N CYS A 12 8.00 7.00 -1.26
CA CYS A 12 6.57 7.27 -1.16
C CYS A 12 5.80 6.66 -2.35
N GLU A 13 6.33 6.76 -3.57
CA GLU A 13 5.70 6.15 -4.74
C GLU A 13 5.74 4.62 -4.71
N LYS A 14 6.80 4.02 -4.15
CA LYS A 14 6.89 2.57 -3.95
C LYS A 14 5.83 2.09 -2.95
N HIS A 15 5.74 2.76 -1.80
CA HIS A 15 4.74 2.47 -0.77
C HIS A 15 3.33 2.60 -1.36
N PHE A 16 3.03 3.74 -1.99
CA PHE A 16 1.74 4.00 -2.62
C PHE A 16 1.35 2.91 -3.63
N LYS A 17 2.25 2.53 -4.54
CA LYS A 17 1.99 1.47 -5.53
C LYS A 17 1.72 0.13 -4.86
N ALA A 18 2.50 -0.23 -3.85
CA ALA A 18 2.34 -1.50 -3.15
C ALA A 18 1.05 -1.54 -2.31
N ALA A 19 0.72 -0.45 -1.60
CA ALA A 19 -0.54 -0.29 -0.89
C ALA A 19 -1.74 -0.37 -1.85
N LYS A 20 -1.61 0.23 -3.04
CA LYS A 20 -2.63 0.14 -4.09
C LYS A 20 -2.87 -1.31 -4.53
N VAL A 21 -1.80 -2.07 -4.77
CA VAL A 21 -1.90 -3.49 -5.13
C VAL A 21 -2.56 -4.31 -4.02
N LEU A 22 -2.17 -4.08 -2.76
CA LEU A 22 -2.75 -4.75 -1.60
C LEU A 22 -4.27 -4.54 -1.52
N LEU A 23 -4.71 -3.28 -1.62
CA LEU A 23 -6.13 -2.93 -1.54
C LEU A 23 -6.93 -3.45 -2.74
N THR A 24 -6.33 -3.46 -3.93
CA THR A 24 -6.95 -4.06 -5.13
C THR A 24 -7.14 -5.55 -4.96
N ASN A 25 -6.11 -6.26 -4.49
CA ASN A 25 -6.20 -7.70 -4.24
C ASN A 25 -7.26 -8.01 -3.17
N TRP A 26 -7.26 -7.27 -2.07
CA TRP A 26 -8.31 -7.38 -1.05
C TRP A 26 -9.71 -7.20 -1.64
N ARG A 27 -9.91 -6.16 -2.47
CA ARG A 27 -11.19 -5.88 -3.12
C ARG A 27 -11.65 -7.05 -3.98
N PHE A 28 -10.76 -7.63 -4.78
CA PHE A 28 -11.07 -8.79 -5.62
C PHE A 28 -11.34 -10.05 -4.81
N GLU A 29 -10.50 -10.35 -3.81
CA GLU A 29 -10.69 -11.50 -2.91
C GLU A 29 -12.05 -11.42 -2.20
N MET A 30 -12.40 -10.24 -1.70
CA MET A 30 -13.68 -10.08 -0.99
C MET A 30 -14.88 -10.17 -1.92
N TRP A 31 -14.76 -9.61 -3.12
CA TRP A 31 -15.79 -9.79 -4.14
C TRP A 31 -16.02 -11.27 -4.44
N MET A 32 -14.96 -11.99 -4.81
CA MET A 32 -15.04 -13.39 -5.21
C MET A 32 -15.58 -14.29 -4.10
N ASN A 33 -15.15 -14.07 -2.86
CA ASN A 33 -15.48 -14.98 -1.76
C ASN A 33 -16.83 -14.68 -1.08
N GLY A 34 -17.35 -13.45 -1.21
CA GLY A 34 -18.50 -13.02 -0.42
C GLY A 34 -19.64 -12.37 -1.18
N TYR A 35 -19.43 -11.96 -2.44
CA TYR A 35 -20.39 -11.08 -3.13
C TYR A 35 -20.63 -11.43 -4.59
N ALA A 36 -19.73 -12.16 -5.24
CA ALA A 36 -19.80 -12.44 -6.68
C ALA A 36 -21.11 -13.11 -7.12
N GLU A 37 -21.68 -13.96 -6.28
CA GLU A 37 -22.96 -14.64 -6.56
C GLU A 37 -24.19 -13.81 -6.15
N ALA A 38 -24.03 -12.88 -5.20
CA ALA A 38 -25.14 -12.19 -4.57
C ALA A 38 -25.47 -10.86 -5.28
N VAL A 39 -24.49 -10.21 -5.91
CA VAL A 39 -24.66 -8.83 -6.37
C VAL A 39 -23.99 -8.53 -7.72
N PRO A 40 -24.58 -7.66 -8.57
CA PRO A 40 -24.12 -7.45 -9.94
C PRO A 40 -23.15 -6.28 -10.14
N TYR A 41 -22.85 -5.52 -9.09
CA TYR A 41 -22.12 -4.24 -9.20
C TYR A 41 -20.59 -4.37 -9.24
N GLY A 42 -20.06 -5.59 -9.19
CA GLY A 42 -18.63 -5.85 -9.32
C GLY A 42 -17.78 -5.45 -8.10
N PRO A 43 -16.48 -5.78 -8.14
CA PRO A 43 -15.53 -5.48 -7.06
C PRO A 43 -15.43 -3.98 -6.75
N GLU A 44 -15.61 -3.11 -7.75
CA GLU A 44 -15.60 -1.65 -7.60
C GLU A 44 -16.71 -1.15 -6.67
N GLY A 45 -17.82 -1.90 -6.56
CA GLY A 45 -18.89 -1.58 -5.62
C GLY A 45 -18.50 -1.77 -4.15
N LEU A 46 -17.52 -2.63 -3.85
CA LEU A 46 -17.02 -2.83 -2.49
C LEU A 46 -16.06 -1.72 -2.06
N LEU A 47 -15.14 -1.37 -2.96
CA LEU A 47 -14.14 -0.33 -2.73
C LEU A 47 -13.88 0.45 -4.02
N PRO A 48 -14.53 1.63 -4.17
CA PRO A 48 -14.38 2.45 -5.36
C PRO A 48 -12.94 2.87 -5.59
N GLU A 49 -12.53 2.94 -6.85
CA GLU A 49 -11.15 3.30 -7.22
C GLU A 49 -10.66 4.64 -6.62
N PRO A 50 -11.47 5.73 -6.57
CA PRO A 50 -11.04 6.98 -5.94
C PRO A 50 -10.78 6.85 -4.43
N VAL A 51 -11.56 6.01 -3.76
CA VAL A 51 -11.40 5.70 -2.33
C VAL A 51 -10.13 4.90 -2.12
N LEU A 52 -9.95 3.83 -2.90
CA LEU A 52 -8.74 3.01 -2.88
C LEU A 52 -7.47 3.85 -3.05
N HIS A 53 -7.46 4.76 -4.02
CA HIS A 53 -6.35 5.68 -4.26
C HIS A 53 -6.07 6.54 -3.01
N LYS A 54 -7.10 7.15 -2.42
CA LYS A 54 -6.94 7.98 -1.21
C LYS A 54 -6.40 7.17 -0.04
N LEU A 55 -6.88 5.94 0.15
CA LEU A 55 -6.40 5.05 1.22
C LEU A 55 -4.93 4.68 1.02
N ALA A 56 -4.56 4.28 -0.20
CA ALA A 56 -3.17 3.97 -0.55
C ALA A 56 -2.24 5.18 -0.37
N ALA A 57 -2.74 6.40 -0.58
CA ALA A 57 -1.93 7.62 -0.44
C ALA A 57 -1.77 8.11 1.01
N LYS A 58 -2.74 7.83 1.90
CA LYS A 58 -2.81 8.46 3.23
C LYS A 58 -2.31 7.59 4.39
N CYS A 59 -1.92 6.33 4.17
CA CYS A 59 -1.57 5.38 5.24
C CYS A 59 -2.60 5.41 6.37
N VAL A 60 -3.84 5.02 6.06
CA VAL A 60 -4.94 5.12 7.02
C VAL A 60 -4.85 4.00 8.06
N HIS A 61 -4.85 4.35 9.35
CA HIS A 61 -4.69 3.42 10.47
C HIS A 61 -5.89 3.39 11.44
N ASN A 62 -6.99 4.05 11.12
CA ASN A 62 -8.17 4.10 11.98
C ASN A 62 -9.47 4.23 11.17
N LEU A 63 -10.59 3.85 11.78
CA LEU A 63 -11.90 3.87 11.14
C LEU A 63 -12.33 5.29 10.71
N PRO A 64 -12.12 6.37 11.50
CA PRO A 64 -12.44 7.73 11.05
C PRO A 64 -11.72 8.12 9.75
N GLY A 65 -10.43 7.78 9.63
CA GLY A 65 -9.67 8.04 8.41
C GLY A 65 -10.17 7.26 7.20
N LEU A 66 -10.81 6.10 7.40
CA LEU A 66 -11.48 5.37 6.32
C LEU A 66 -12.74 6.12 5.87
N CYS A 67 -13.55 6.62 6.78
CA CYS A 67 -14.71 7.45 6.44
C CYS A 67 -14.30 8.74 5.70
N ASP A 68 -13.24 9.40 6.16
CA ASP A 68 -12.70 10.64 5.55
C ASP A 68 -12.18 10.43 4.12
N SER A 69 -11.92 9.18 3.71
CA SER A 69 -11.57 8.86 2.33
C SER A 69 -12.77 8.96 1.37
N GLY A 70 -13.99 9.07 1.91
CA GLY A 70 -15.25 9.00 1.17
C GLY A 70 -15.76 7.58 0.98
N TRP A 71 -15.22 6.61 1.74
CA TRP A 71 -15.80 5.27 1.80
C TRP A 71 -17.10 5.30 2.60
N SER A 72 -18.12 4.56 2.16
CA SER A 72 -19.42 4.61 2.82
C SER A 72 -19.32 4.12 4.28
N PRO A 73 -19.98 4.76 5.26
CA PRO A 73 -19.93 4.33 6.66
C PRO A 73 -20.35 2.86 6.84
N PHE A 74 -21.35 2.40 6.09
CA PHE A 74 -21.77 1.00 6.09
C PHE A 74 -20.67 0.05 5.64
N SER A 75 -19.93 0.41 4.59
CA SER A 75 -18.79 -0.38 4.12
C SER A 75 -17.64 -0.36 5.14
N VAL A 76 -17.38 0.78 5.77
CA VAL A 76 -16.35 0.92 6.82
C VAL A 76 -16.71 0.08 8.04
N GLU A 77 -17.97 0.10 8.48
CA GLU A 77 -18.43 -0.73 9.60
C GLU A 77 -18.26 -2.23 9.29
N ARG A 78 -18.59 -2.64 8.07
CA ARG A 78 -18.55 -4.07 7.69
C ARG A 78 -17.15 -4.59 7.39
N HIS A 79 -16.27 -3.74 6.86
CA HIS A 79 -15.00 -4.17 6.26
C HIS A 79 -13.78 -3.40 6.73
N GLY A 80 -13.98 -2.28 7.44
CA GLY A 80 -12.92 -1.35 7.83
C GLY A 80 -11.84 -2.03 8.67
N ASP A 81 -12.21 -2.81 9.68
CA ASP A 81 -11.23 -3.50 10.54
C ASP A 81 -10.34 -4.46 9.74
N ASN A 82 -10.91 -5.17 8.77
CA ASN A 82 -10.14 -6.08 7.93
C ASN A 82 -9.14 -5.33 7.03
N VAL A 83 -9.58 -4.21 6.45
CA VAL A 83 -8.72 -3.34 5.65
C VAL A 83 -7.60 -2.74 6.50
N LEU A 84 -7.92 -2.23 7.69
CA LEU A 84 -6.94 -1.67 8.62
C LEU A 84 -5.92 -2.70 9.07
N ALA A 85 -6.35 -3.92 9.40
CA ALA A 85 -5.44 -4.99 9.78
C ALA A 85 -4.46 -5.33 8.65
N ARG A 86 -4.93 -5.37 7.39
CA ARG A 86 -4.07 -5.60 6.23
C ARG A 86 -3.09 -4.46 5.99
N LEU A 87 -3.54 -3.21 6.12
CA LEU A 87 -2.68 -2.03 5.99
C LEU A 87 -1.62 -1.99 7.09
N ASP A 88 -1.96 -2.28 8.34
CA ASP A 88 -1.00 -2.31 9.46
C ASP A 88 0.08 -3.39 9.25
N VAL A 89 -0.32 -4.60 8.85
CA VAL A 89 0.64 -5.67 8.52
C VAL A 89 1.56 -5.25 7.37
N PHE A 90 0.99 -4.64 6.34
CA PHE A 90 1.76 -4.16 5.19
C PHE A 90 2.75 -3.06 5.59
N ASP A 91 2.33 -2.06 6.36
CA ASP A 91 3.18 -0.94 6.76
C ASP A 91 4.35 -1.38 7.65
N ARG A 92 4.11 -2.36 8.53
CA ARG A 92 5.17 -2.99 9.32
C ARG A 92 6.16 -3.73 8.44
N ALA A 93 5.67 -4.54 7.50
CA ALA A 93 6.52 -5.28 6.56
C ALA A 93 7.35 -4.34 5.68
N PHE A 94 6.72 -3.31 5.12
CA PHE A 94 7.37 -2.30 4.29
C PHE A 94 8.46 -1.55 5.07
N SER A 95 8.18 -1.19 6.32
CA SER A 95 9.15 -0.55 7.22
C SER A 95 10.34 -1.45 7.53
N ALA A 96 10.11 -2.75 7.76
CA ALA A 96 11.17 -3.72 7.98
C ALA A 96 12.06 -3.89 6.74
N THR A 97 11.48 -4.02 5.54
CA THR A 97 12.24 -4.07 4.28
C THR A 97 13.07 -2.81 4.08
N LYS A 98 12.50 -1.63 4.37
CA LYS A 98 13.22 -0.35 4.28
C LYS A 98 14.44 -0.30 5.21
N GLU A 99 14.33 -0.84 6.41
CA GLU A 99 15.45 -0.85 7.35
C GLU A 99 16.56 -1.82 6.89
N ILE A 100 16.19 -2.98 6.35
CA ILE A 100 17.15 -3.92 5.74
C ILE A 100 17.89 -3.23 4.57
N GLU A 101 17.18 -2.61 3.63
CA GLU A 101 17.80 -1.89 2.51
C GLU A 101 18.77 -0.79 2.99
N ARG A 102 18.44 -0.11 4.10
CA ARG A 102 19.29 0.91 4.69
C ARG A 102 20.57 0.30 5.27
N GLN A 103 20.46 -0.81 5.98
CA GLN A 103 21.60 -1.51 6.58
C GLN A 103 22.54 -2.07 5.50
N GLU A 104 22.01 -2.67 4.44
CA GLU A 104 22.79 -3.15 3.30
C GLU A 104 23.56 -2.01 2.61
N ARG A 105 22.90 -0.88 2.36
CA ARG A 105 23.57 0.30 1.79
C ARG A 105 24.67 0.85 2.71
N ALA A 106 24.44 0.85 4.02
CA ALA A 106 25.45 1.28 4.99
C ALA A 106 26.64 0.32 5.03
N ALA A 107 26.40 -1.00 4.99
CA ALA A 107 27.44 -2.01 4.94
C ALA A 107 28.28 -1.90 3.66
N LYS A 108 27.63 -1.76 2.50
CA LYS A 108 28.31 -1.58 1.21
C LYS A 108 29.18 -0.33 1.19
N ARG A 109 28.68 0.80 1.69
CA ARG A 109 29.49 2.03 1.81
C ARG A 109 30.69 1.86 2.74
N LYS A 110 30.55 1.12 3.84
CA LYS A 110 31.68 0.83 4.73
C LYS A 110 32.74 -0.03 4.04
N GLN A 111 32.34 -1.02 3.25
CA GLN A 111 33.24 -1.84 2.45
C GLN A 111 33.99 -0.99 1.40
N GLU A 112 33.27 -0.17 0.63
CA GLU A 112 33.86 0.72 -0.38
C GLU A 112 34.87 1.72 0.25
N ILE A 113 34.58 2.25 1.44
CA ILE A 113 35.51 3.14 2.16
C ILE A 113 36.74 2.38 2.66
N ALA A 114 36.56 1.16 3.19
CA ALA A 114 37.67 0.33 3.65
C ALA A 114 38.60 -0.06 2.50
N GLU A 115 38.06 -0.45 1.35
CA GLU A 115 38.81 -0.76 0.14
C GLU A 115 39.58 0.46 -0.38
N ARG A 116 38.94 1.64 -0.39
CA ARG A 116 39.59 2.89 -0.81
C ARG A 116 40.74 3.32 0.13
N ASN A 117 40.65 3.04 1.43
CA ASN A 117 41.68 3.40 2.40
C ASN A 117 42.83 2.38 2.48
N ALA A 118 42.67 1.20 1.86
CA ALA A 118 43.70 0.16 1.80
C ALA A 118 44.62 0.29 0.57
N HIS A 119 44.31 1.22 -0.35
CA HIS A 119 45.09 1.57 -1.54
C HIS A 119 45.72 2.95 -1.39
#